data_AF-A0A3E0P8Z4-F1
#
_entry.id   AF-A0A3E0P8Z4-F1
#
_cell.length_a   1.000
_cell.length_b   1.000
_cell.length_c   1.000
_cell.angle_alpha   90.00
_cell.angle_beta   90.00
_cell.angle_gamma   90.00
#
_symmetry.space_group_name_H-M   'P 1'
#
loop_
_entity.id
_entity.type
_entity.pdbx_description
1 polymer ?
#
loop_
_entity_poly.entity_id
_entity_poly.type
_entity_poly.pdbx_seq_one_letter_code
_entity_poly.pdbx_strand_id
1 'polypeptide(L)'
;MSRNRILYNLGFSAVALALFVWSGPSISAQETADQKVEEIRKIYAETSAKIEKVEKGSEEERLSGIAVNELVINKTGKSWPAVGTYKVVYRFYYDSAGEDPYPSRLLKITVNTQSAARKYFEEFVYDHSGKLMFYLERTEADEMPEERRIYFEDGVAAFRIIDDGKARDKFSEEDEIIINDVFATESTLSGIFEATLN
;
A
#
# COMPACT_ATOMS: atom_id res chain seq x y z
N MET A 1 -89.11 16.65 -35.02
CA MET A 1 -88.21 16.62 -36.19
C MET A 1 -87.12 17.65 -35.96
N SER A 2 -85.91 17.22 -35.61
CA SER A 2 -84.75 18.10 -35.50
C SER A 2 -83.56 17.40 -36.15
N ARG A 3 -82.93 18.10 -37.10
CA ARG A 3 -81.67 17.75 -37.73
C ARG A 3 -80.81 19.01 -37.75
N ASN A 4 -79.51 18.77 -37.59
CA ASN A 4 -78.38 19.64 -37.93
C ASN A 4 -78.12 20.77 -36.91
N ARG A 5 -76.88 21.05 -36.50
CA ARG A 5 -75.59 20.91 -37.21
C ARG A 5 -74.44 20.83 -36.19
N ILE A 6 -73.44 20.02 -36.54
CA ILE A 6 -72.10 19.95 -35.97
C ILE A 6 -71.30 21.16 -36.44
N LEU A 7 -70.46 21.76 -35.58
CA LEU A 7 -69.08 22.14 -35.90
C LEU A 7 -68.26 22.45 -34.64
N TYR A 8 -67.04 21.94 -34.67
CA TYR A 8 -66.02 21.84 -33.63
C TYR A 8 -65.37 23.19 -33.32
N ASN A 9 -64.87 23.36 -32.08
CA ASN A 9 -63.49 23.80 -31.94
C ASN A 9 -62.83 23.34 -30.63
N LEU A 10 -61.58 22.94 -30.76
CA LEU A 10 -60.71 22.30 -29.78
C LEU A 10 -60.29 23.27 -28.65
N GLY A 11 -60.09 22.70 -27.46
CA GLY A 11 -59.42 23.35 -26.33
C GLY A 11 -59.18 22.38 -25.19
N PHE A 12 -58.28 21.41 -25.38
CA PHE A 12 -57.72 20.60 -24.29
C PHE A 12 -56.70 21.45 -23.54
N SER A 13 -56.89 21.63 -22.23
CA SER A 13 -55.84 22.12 -21.34
C SER A 13 -55.72 21.18 -20.15
N ALA A 14 -54.82 20.21 -20.28
CA ALA A 14 -54.37 19.34 -19.20
C ALA A 14 -53.29 20.07 -18.41
N VAL A 15 -53.51 20.28 -17.11
CA VAL A 15 -52.49 20.77 -16.18
C VAL A 15 -51.70 19.55 -15.70
N ALA A 16 -50.49 19.38 -16.24
CA ALA A 16 -49.52 18.42 -15.74
C ALA A 16 -48.73 19.05 -14.58
N LEU A 17 -48.84 18.47 -13.40
CA LEU A 17 -48.06 18.84 -12.21
C LEU A 17 -46.64 18.26 -12.36
N ALA A 18 -45.67 19.09 -12.72
CA ALA A 18 -44.27 18.70 -12.79
C ALA A 18 -43.65 18.70 -11.38
N LEU A 19 -43.36 17.51 -10.84
CA LEU A 19 -42.50 17.34 -9.68
C LEU A 19 -41.04 17.52 -10.12
N PHE A 20 -40.46 18.67 -9.77
CA PHE A 20 -39.04 18.95 -9.95
C PHE A 20 -38.26 18.22 -8.83
N VAL A 21 -37.78 17.00 -9.10
CA VAL A 21 -36.81 16.35 -8.23
C VAL A 21 -35.47 17.07 -8.45
N TRP A 22 -35.12 17.93 -7.50
CA TRP A 22 -33.83 18.59 -7.45
C TRP A 22 -32.77 17.55 -7.08
N SER A 23 -32.22 16.88 -8.09
CA SER A 23 -31.01 16.08 -7.97
C SER A 23 -29.85 17.05 -7.71
N GLY A 24 -29.64 17.39 -6.43
CA GLY A 24 -28.41 18.04 -6.00
C GLY A 24 -27.23 17.15 -6.39
N PRO A 25 -26.15 17.69 -6.98
CA PRO A 25 -24.96 16.90 -7.20
C PRO A 25 -24.44 16.47 -5.83
N SER A 26 -24.45 15.16 -5.57
CA SER A 26 -23.64 14.57 -4.52
C SER A 26 -22.18 14.84 -4.88
N ILE A 27 -21.61 15.94 -4.38
CA ILE A 27 -20.17 16.15 -4.41
C ILE A 27 -19.60 15.15 -3.41
N SER A 28 -19.36 13.93 -3.86
CA SER A 28 -18.45 13.02 -3.19
C SER A 28 -17.09 13.72 -3.23
N ALA A 29 -16.63 14.26 -2.10
CA ALA A 29 -15.30 14.82 -1.99
C ALA A 29 -14.31 13.68 -2.23
N GLN A 30 -13.75 13.62 -3.43
CA GLN A 30 -12.71 12.65 -3.73
C GLN A 30 -11.46 13.07 -2.96
N GLU A 31 -10.97 12.16 -2.13
CA GLU A 31 -9.77 12.37 -1.33
C GLU A 31 -8.58 12.68 -2.23
N THR A 32 -7.80 13.70 -1.87
CA THR A 32 -6.63 14.11 -2.65
C THR A 32 -5.45 13.16 -2.41
N ALA A 33 -4.52 13.07 -3.36
CA ALA A 33 -3.30 12.27 -3.18
C ALA A 33 -2.49 12.68 -1.93
N ASP A 34 -2.51 13.97 -1.57
CA ASP A 34 -1.85 14.46 -0.36
C ASP A 34 -2.49 13.93 0.92
N GLN A 35 -3.83 13.86 0.96
CA GLN A 35 -4.57 13.31 2.10
C GLN A 35 -4.27 11.83 2.29
N LYS A 36 -4.34 11.05 1.21
CA LYS A 36 -4.01 9.61 1.22
C LYS A 36 -2.58 9.35 1.68
N VAL A 37 -1.62 10.15 1.21
CA VAL A 37 -0.21 10.04 1.64
C VAL A 37 -0.05 10.30 3.13
N GLU A 38 -0.77 11.28 3.68
CA GLU A 38 -0.69 11.60 5.10
C GLU A 38 -1.31 10.51 5.97
N GLU A 39 -2.42 9.91 5.53
CA GLU A 39 -3.00 8.73 6.20
C GLU A 39 -2.00 7.56 6.21
N ILE A 40 -1.41 7.23 5.05
CA ILE A 40 -0.39 6.18 4.94
C ILE A 40 0.81 6.47 5.85
N ARG A 41 1.27 7.73 5.92
CA ARG A 41 2.37 8.11 6.82
C ARG A 41 2.03 7.92 8.29
N LYS A 42 0.78 8.21 8.68
CA LYS A 42 0.31 7.98 10.04
C LYS A 42 0.32 6.49 10.36
N ILE A 43 -0.25 5.65 9.48
CA ILE A 43 -0.24 4.18 9.66
C ILE A 43 1.19 3.66 9.72
N TYR A 44 2.06 4.12 8.82
CA TYR A 44 3.48 3.78 8.80
C TYR A 44 4.18 4.11 10.13
N ALA A 45 3.97 5.33 10.65
CA ALA A 45 4.59 5.79 11.89
C ALA A 45 4.09 4.98 13.11
N GLU A 46 2.78 4.72 13.17
CA GLU A 46 2.19 3.90 14.23
C GLU A 46 2.70 2.45 14.20
N THR A 47 2.73 1.82 13.03
CA THR A 47 3.25 0.46 12.84
C THR A 47 4.73 0.37 13.18
N SER A 48 5.54 1.32 12.70
CA SER A 48 6.98 1.35 12.97
C SER A 48 7.28 1.57 14.45
N ALA A 49 6.52 2.42 15.15
CA ALA A 49 6.68 2.62 16.59
C ALA A 49 6.32 1.37 17.40
N LYS A 50 5.29 0.62 16.98
CA LYS A 50 4.96 -0.68 17.61
C LYS A 50 6.06 -1.71 17.39
N ILE A 51 6.57 -1.83 16.16
CA ILE A 51 7.68 -2.74 15.83
C ILE A 51 8.94 -2.39 16.62
N GLU A 52 9.29 -1.11 16.74
CA GLU A 52 10.49 -0.69 17.49
C GLU A 52 10.42 -1.09 18.97
N LYS A 53 9.23 -1.04 19.59
CA LYS A 53 9.01 -1.49 20.96
C LYS A 53 9.18 -3.00 21.12
N VAL A 54 8.78 -3.78 20.11
CA VAL A 54 8.98 -5.24 20.05
C VAL A 54 10.46 -5.55 19.92
N GLU A 55 11.17 -4.91 19.00
CA GLU A 55 12.61 -5.16 18.79
C GLU A 55 13.48 -4.80 20.01
N LYS A 56 13.03 -3.85 20.84
CA LYS A 56 13.73 -3.44 22.07
C LYS A 56 13.50 -4.38 23.26
N GLY A 57 12.70 -5.43 23.12
CA GLY A 57 12.46 -6.44 24.17
C GLY A 57 11.78 -5.88 25.43
N SER A 58 10.90 -4.89 25.26
CA SER A 58 10.14 -4.31 26.37
C SER A 58 9.08 -5.28 26.90
N GLU A 59 8.62 -5.16 28.15
CA GLU A 59 7.53 -6.00 28.69
C GLU A 59 6.21 -5.85 27.89
N GLU A 60 6.08 -4.74 27.14
CA GLU A 60 5.05 -4.48 26.13
C GLU A 60 5.16 -5.42 24.91
N GLU A 61 6.31 -6.05 24.65
CA GLU A 61 6.54 -7.06 23.59
C GLU A 61 5.49 -8.18 23.66
N ARG A 62 5.29 -8.75 24.86
CA ARG A 62 4.33 -9.85 25.08
C ARG A 62 2.88 -9.43 24.91
N LEU A 63 2.59 -8.14 25.03
CA LEU A 63 1.24 -7.56 24.91
C LEU A 63 1.00 -6.88 23.56
N SER A 64 2.06 -6.66 22.77
CA SER A 64 2.01 -5.94 21.50
C SER A 64 1.18 -6.67 20.45
N GLY A 65 1.12 -8.00 20.56
CA GLY A 65 0.46 -8.82 19.57
C GLY A 65 1.16 -8.86 18.24
N ILE A 66 2.45 -8.52 18.18
CA ILE A 66 3.27 -8.56 16.97
C ILE A 66 4.34 -9.62 17.14
N ALA A 67 4.46 -10.49 16.16
CA ALA A 67 5.57 -11.44 16.05
C ALA A 67 6.44 -11.11 14.83
N VAL A 68 7.66 -11.64 14.84
CA VAL A 68 8.63 -11.46 13.76
C VAL A 68 9.25 -12.79 13.34
N ASN A 69 9.22 -13.07 12.04
CA ASN A 69 9.99 -14.15 11.43
C ASN A 69 11.20 -13.56 10.71
N GLU A 70 12.39 -14.15 10.87
CA GLU A 70 13.62 -13.71 10.20
C GLU A 70 14.17 -14.80 9.29
N LEU A 71 14.47 -14.45 8.04
CA LEU A 71 15.18 -15.30 7.07
C LEU A 71 16.50 -14.64 6.68
N VAL A 72 17.60 -15.37 6.85
CA VAL A 72 18.95 -14.87 6.54
C VAL A 72 19.59 -15.68 5.42
N ILE A 73 19.81 -15.04 4.28
CA ILE A 73 20.58 -15.58 3.16
C ILE A 73 22.06 -15.28 3.37
N ASN A 74 22.88 -16.34 3.25
CA ASN A 74 24.30 -16.32 3.58
C ASN A 74 24.57 -15.80 4.99
N LYS A 75 24.01 -16.49 5.99
CA LYS A 75 24.21 -16.19 7.42
C LYS A 75 25.67 -16.04 7.83
N THR A 76 26.59 -16.75 7.16
CA THR A 76 28.02 -16.71 7.47
C THR A 76 28.74 -15.44 6.97
N GLY A 77 28.12 -14.68 6.06
CA GLY A 77 28.73 -13.49 5.46
C GLY A 77 29.95 -13.78 4.58
N LYS A 78 30.20 -15.05 4.22
CA LYS A 78 31.32 -15.43 3.34
C LYS A 78 31.09 -14.93 1.92
N SER A 79 32.17 -14.56 1.23
CA SER A 79 32.06 -14.21 -0.18
C SER A 79 31.52 -15.36 -1.01
N TRP A 80 30.60 -15.03 -1.90
CA TRP A 80 30.09 -15.93 -2.93
C TRP A 80 31.07 -15.96 -4.11
N PRO A 81 31.31 -17.12 -4.73
CA PRO A 81 32.10 -17.20 -5.95
C PRO A 81 31.53 -16.25 -7.02
N ALA A 82 32.39 -15.45 -7.65
CA ALA A 82 32.07 -14.47 -8.69
C ALA A 82 31.13 -13.29 -8.30
N VAL A 83 30.53 -13.28 -7.11
CA VAL A 83 29.64 -12.20 -6.64
C VAL A 83 30.30 -11.36 -5.54
N GLY A 84 31.16 -11.95 -4.71
CA GLY A 84 31.78 -11.28 -3.57
C GLY A 84 30.88 -11.29 -2.32
N THR A 85 31.01 -10.28 -1.47
CA THR A 85 30.22 -10.18 -0.24
C THR A 85 28.74 -10.01 -0.59
N TYR A 86 27.91 -11.00 -0.25
CA TYR A 86 26.47 -10.94 -0.46
C TYR A 86 25.72 -11.50 0.74
N LYS A 87 24.84 -10.71 1.36
CA LYS A 87 24.00 -11.13 2.49
C LYS A 87 22.63 -10.45 2.37
N VAL A 88 21.57 -11.20 2.62
CA VAL A 88 20.21 -10.64 2.69
C VAL A 88 19.56 -11.05 4.00
N VAL A 89 18.90 -10.12 4.66
CA VAL A 89 18.08 -10.36 5.84
C VAL A 89 16.67 -9.89 5.55
N TYR A 90 15.73 -10.84 5.54
CA TYR A 90 14.31 -10.57 5.47
C TYR A 90 13.73 -10.65 6.88
N ARG A 91 12.90 -9.68 7.25
CA ARG A 91 12.07 -9.76 8.46
C ARG A 91 10.63 -9.52 8.11
N PHE A 92 9.77 -10.41 8.59
CA PHE A 92 8.33 -10.38 8.39
C PHE A 92 7.69 -10.08 9.73
N TYR A 93 7.12 -8.88 9.87
CA TYR A 93 6.40 -8.46 11.06
C TYR A 93 4.90 -8.65 10.82
N TYR A 94 4.24 -9.35 11.73
CA TYR A 94 2.84 -9.73 11.56
C TYR A 94 2.11 -9.72 12.89
N ASP A 95 0.79 -9.56 12.84
CA ASP A 95 -0.05 -9.70 14.03
C ASP A 95 -0.11 -11.17 14.46
N SER A 96 0.18 -11.38 15.74
CA SER A 96 0.05 -12.62 16.50
C SER A 96 -0.96 -12.51 17.64
N ALA A 97 -1.59 -11.33 17.85
CA ALA A 97 -2.68 -11.16 18.80
C ALA A 97 -4.05 -11.47 18.18
N GLY A 98 -4.63 -12.60 18.59
CA GLY A 98 -6.01 -12.97 18.29
C GLY A 98 -6.46 -14.21 19.08
N GLU A 99 -7.77 -14.47 19.08
CA GLU A 99 -8.33 -15.77 19.47
C GLU A 99 -8.04 -16.85 18.41
N ASP A 100 -7.70 -16.43 17.19
CA ASP A 100 -7.22 -17.28 16.12
C ASP A 100 -5.75 -17.62 16.38
N PRO A 101 -5.40 -18.91 16.58
CA PRO A 101 -4.02 -19.32 16.83
C PRO A 101 -3.11 -19.17 15.59
N TYR A 102 -3.66 -18.79 14.44
CA TYR A 102 -2.91 -18.63 13.20
C TYR A 102 -2.55 -17.16 12.93
N PRO A 103 -1.26 -16.84 12.72
CA PRO A 103 -0.83 -15.49 12.38
C PRO A 103 -1.41 -15.09 11.02
N SER A 104 -2.26 -14.06 10.99
CA SER A 104 -3.11 -13.85 9.80
C SER A 104 -2.84 -12.55 9.07
N ARG A 105 -2.02 -11.63 9.61
CA ARG A 105 -1.85 -10.31 8.99
C ARG A 105 -0.42 -9.82 9.01
N LEU A 106 0.17 -9.79 7.82
CA LEU A 106 1.43 -9.12 7.56
C LEU A 106 1.28 -7.60 7.76
N LEU A 107 2.16 -7.01 8.54
CA LEU A 107 2.19 -5.56 8.83
C LEU A 107 3.29 -4.86 8.05
N LYS A 108 4.47 -5.48 8.03
CA LYS A 108 5.66 -4.92 7.42
C LYS A 108 6.62 -6.04 7.01
N ILE A 109 7.28 -5.87 5.87
CA ILE A 109 8.49 -6.61 5.51
C ILE A 109 9.63 -5.61 5.45
N THR A 110 10.77 -5.97 6.04
CA THR A 110 12.03 -5.25 5.79
C THR A 110 13.02 -6.17 5.10
N VAL A 111 13.72 -5.64 4.09
CA VAL A 111 14.79 -6.33 3.37
C VAL A 111 16.07 -5.53 3.55
N ASN A 112 17.09 -6.15 4.12
CA ASN A 112 18.43 -5.58 4.22
C ASN A 112 19.37 -6.38 3.33
N THR A 113 19.85 -5.76 2.26
CA THR A 113 20.76 -6.39 1.31
C THR A 113 22.13 -5.75 1.39
N GLN A 114 23.15 -6.54 1.67
CA GLN A 114 24.55 -6.16 1.51
C GLN A 114 25.09 -6.81 0.24
N SER A 115 25.55 -6.00 -0.71
CA SER A 115 26.16 -6.46 -1.96
C SER A 115 27.46 -5.71 -2.23
N ALA A 116 28.58 -6.41 -2.14
CA ALA A 116 29.93 -5.85 -2.13
C ALA A 116 30.06 -4.69 -1.12
N ALA A 117 30.29 -3.47 -1.62
CA ALA A 117 30.43 -2.25 -0.83
C ALA A 117 29.10 -1.49 -0.63
N ARG A 118 27.99 -1.96 -1.22
CA ARG A 118 26.69 -1.28 -1.18
C ARG A 118 25.75 -1.98 -0.20
N LYS A 119 24.91 -1.17 0.42
CA LYS A 119 23.82 -1.62 1.28
C LYS A 119 22.52 -1.04 0.75
N TYR A 120 21.51 -1.89 0.67
CA TYR A 120 20.18 -1.53 0.26
C TYR A 120 19.23 -1.90 1.38
N PHE A 121 18.27 -1.03 1.60
CA PHE A 121 17.21 -1.20 2.57
C PHE A 121 15.88 -1.01 1.88
N GLU A 122 15.00 -1.97 2.04
CA GLU A 122 13.65 -1.90 1.50
C GLU A 122 12.62 -2.15 2.60
N GLU A 123 11.47 -1.49 2.50
CA GLU A 123 10.32 -1.73 3.34
C GLU A 123 9.05 -1.87 2.51
N PHE A 124 8.23 -2.86 2.86
CA PHE A 124 6.90 -3.07 2.33
C PHE A 124 5.93 -2.99 3.48
N VAL A 125 4.93 -2.12 3.41
CA VAL A 125 3.99 -1.85 4.51
C VAL A 125 2.57 -2.06 4.03
N TYR A 126 1.79 -2.74 4.86
CA TYR A 126 0.48 -3.26 4.51
C TYR A 126 -0.62 -2.61 5.33
N ASP A 127 -1.81 -2.53 4.74
CA ASP A 127 -3.02 -2.10 5.43
C ASP A 127 -3.58 -3.17 6.37
N HIS A 128 -4.65 -2.80 7.08
CA HIS A 128 -5.33 -3.71 7.97
C HIS A 128 -5.98 -4.91 7.27
N SER A 129 -6.10 -4.88 5.95
CA SER A 129 -6.61 -5.95 5.08
C SER A 129 -5.49 -6.78 4.44
N GLY A 130 -4.22 -6.50 4.73
CA GLY A 130 -3.06 -7.18 4.14
C GLY A 130 -2.67 -6.70 2.73
N LYS A 131 -3.17 -5.55 2.29
CA LYS A 131 -2.83 -4.97 0.98
C LYS A 131 -1.63 -4.04 1.09
N LEU A 132 -0.70 -4.09 0.12
CA LEU A 132 0.43 -3.17 0.05
C LEU A 132 -0.06 -1.71 -0.06
N MET A 133 0.36 -0.85 0.85
CA MET A 133 0.05 0.59 0.79
C MET A 133 1.28 1.45 0.54
N PHE A 134 2.47 0.95 0.90
CA PHE A 134 3.68 1.75 0.87
C PHE A 134 4.92 0.88 0.64
N TYR A 135 5.79 1.38 -0.22
CA TYR A 135 7.13 0.87 -0.47
C TYR A 135 8.15 1.97 -0.23
N LEU A 136 9.25 1.60 0.44
CA LEU A 136 10.45 2.42 0.60
C LEU A 136 11.64 1.62 0.07
N GLU A 137 12.47 2.27 -0.73
CA GLU A 137 13.80 1.81 -1.09
C GLU A 137 14.81 2.89 -0.69
N ARG A 138 15.90 2.48 -0.05
CA ARG A 138 17.02 3.36 0.27
C ARG A 138 18.33 2.67 -0.01
N THR A 139 19.21 3.35 -0.74
CA THR A 139 20.61 2.95 -0.84
C THR A 139 21.43 3.66 0.22
N GLU A 140 22.10 2.89 1.08
CA GLU A 140 23.13 3.41 1.98
C GLU A 140 24.45 3.45 1.21
N ALA A 141 24.67 4.55 0.49
CA ALA A 141 25.94 4.90 -0.15
C ALA A 141 26.57 6.12 0.53
N ASP A 142 27.89 6.14 0.67
CA ASP A 142 28.63 7.15 1.44
C ASP A 142 28.54 8.57 0.85
N GLU A 143 28.27 8.70 -0.46
CA GLU A 143 28.34 10.00 -1.15
C GLU A 143 26.99 10.53 -1.65
N MET A 144 26.06 9.65 -2.04
CA MET A 144 24.72 10.02 -2.53
C MET A 144 23.71 8.92 -2.16
N PRO A 145 23.10 8.98 -0.96
CA PRO A 145 21.99 8.09 -0.63
C PRO A 145 20.79 8.44 -1.51
N GLU A 146 20.31 7.47 -2.26
CA GLU A 146 19.08 7.57 -3.05
C GLU A 146 17.93 6.99 -2.24
N GLU A 147 16.80 7.68 -2.24
CA GLU A 147 15.57 7.24 -1.57
C GLU A 147 14.38 7.32 -2.52
N ARG A 148 13.67 6.21 -2.63
CA ARG A 148 12.42 6.09 -3.37
C ARG A 148 11.29 5.68 -2.44
N ARG A 149 10.15 6.36 -2.60
CA ARG A 149 8.91 6.05 -1.90
C ARG A 149 7.80 5.87 -2.91
N ILE A 150 7.04 4.79 -2.81
CA ILE A 150 5.87 4.55 -3.65
C ILE A 150 4.66 4.33 -2.76
N TYR A 151 3.57 5.02 -3.07
CA TYR A 151 2.30 4.96 -2.37
C TYR A 151 1.28 4.26 -3.26
N PHE A 152 0.58 3.30 -2.67
CA PHE A 152 -0.37 2.44 -3.36
C PHE A 152 -1.78 2.63 -2.81
N GLU A 153 -2.76 2.58 -3.70
CA GLU A 153 -4.18 2.53 -3.41
C GLU A 153 -4.66 1.10 -3.63
N ASP A 154 -5.38 0.58 -2.63
CA ASP A 154 -6.04 -0.73 -2.67
C ASP A 154 -5.14 -1.92 -2.98
N GLY A 155 -3.82 -1.80 -2.80
CA GLY A 155 -2.85 -2.86 -3.07
C GLY A 155 -2.61 -3.15 -4.55
N VAL A 156 -3.10 -2.30 -5.45
CA VAL A 156 -3.09 -2.59 -6.90
C VAL A 156 -2.61 -1.44 -7.76
N ALA A 157 -2.78 -0.19 -7.33
CA ALA A 157 -2.43 0.97 -8.14
C ALA A 157 -1.49 1.90 -7.38
N ALA A 158 -0.32 2.18 -7.94
CA ALA A 158 0.47 3.30 -7.46
C ALA A 158 -0.30 4.60 -7.74
N PHE A 159 -0.27 5.56 -6.82
CA PHE A 159 -0.86 6.87 -7.03
C PHE A 159 0.13 8.02 -6.77
N ARG A 160 1.29 7.72 -6.17
CA ARG A 160 2.39 8.66 -6.00
C ARG A 160 3.74 7.97 -5.88
N ILE A 161 4.74 8.53 -6.56
CA ILE A 161 6.16 8.23 -6.35
C ILE A 161 6.86 9.49 -5.82
N ILE A 162 7.75 9.33 -4.86
CA ILE A 162 8.69 10.36 -4.42
C ILE A 162 10.10 9.79 -4.53
N ASP A 163 10.89 10.31 -5.48
CA ASP A 163 12.31 9.98 -5.61
C ASP A 163 13.14 11.20 -5.22
N ASP A 164 14.04 11.03 -4.24
CA ASP A 164 14.93 12.08 -3.75
C ASP A 164 14.22 13.42 -3.48
N GLY A 165 13.04 13.32 -2.85
CA GLY A 165 12.19 14.46 -2.49
C GLY A 165 11.33 15.04 -3.63
N LYS A 166 11.43 14.49 -4.85
CA LYS A 166 10.61 14.93 -5.99
C LYS A 166 9.38 14.04 -6.15
N ALA A 167 8.22 14.59 -5.81
CA ALA A 167 6.94 13.91 -5.97
C ALA A 167 6.42 13.95 -7.41
N ARG A 168 5.84 12.83 -7.86
CA ARG A 168 5.12 12.71 -9.13
C ARG A 168 3.92 11.77 -8.98
N ASP A 169 2.81 12.18 -9.60
CA ASP A 169 1.52 11.46 -9.61
C ASP A 169 1.17 10.99 -11.04
N LYS A 170 2.09 11.19 -11.99
CA LYS A 170 2.01 10.69 -13.36
C LYS A 170 3.27 9.89 -13.64
N PHE A 171 3.08 8.69 -14.15
CA PHE A 171 4.14 7.70 -14.30
C PHE A 171 4.64 7.67 -15.75
N SER A 172 5.95 7.63 -15.89
CA SER A 172 6.64 7.28 -17.12
C SER A 172 6.65 5.76 -17.34
N GLU A 173 7.09 5.31 -18.52
CA GLU A 173 7.26 3.86 -18.76
C GLU A 173 8.27 3.22 -17.78
N GLU A 174 9.30 3.97 -17.38
CA GLU A 174 10.28 3.52 -16.38
C GLU A 174 9.65 3.36 -15.00
N ASP A 175 8.78 4.28 -14.60
CA ASP A 175 8.03 4.20 -13.33
C ASP A 175 7.15 2.95 -13.29
N GLU A 176 6.46 2.64 -14.39
CA GLU A 176 5.60 1.46 -14.48
C GLU A 176 6.41 0.16 -14.37
N ILE A 177 7.62 0.12 -14.95
CA ILE A 177 8.53 -1.04 -14.79
C ILE A 177 8.89 -1.21 -13.31
N ILE A 178 9.31 -0.12 -12.65
CA ILE A 178 9.68 -0.14 -11.22
C ILE A 178 8.48 -0.59 -10.36
N ILE A 179 7.29 -0.05 -10.60
CA ILE A 179 6.07 -0.42 -9.88
C ILE A 179 5.79 -1.92 -10.03
N ASN A 180 5.91 -2.46 -11.24
CA ASN A 180 5.70 -3.88 -11.50
C ASN A 180 6.75 -4.76 -10.81
N ASP A 181 8.02 -4.33 -10.79
CA ASP A 181 9.09 -5.04 -10.08
C ASP A 181 8.86 -5.05 -8.57
N VAL A 182 8.34 -3.95 -8.01
CA VAL A 182 7.95 -3.87 -6.59
C VAL A 182 6.83 -4.85 -6.28
N PHE A 183 5.77 -4.92 -7.12
CA PHE A 183 4.70 -5.89 -6.93
C PHE A 183 5.15 -7.35 -7.10
N ALA A 184 6.02 -7.64 -8.06
CA ALA A 184 6.57 -8.98 -8.24
C ALA A 184 7.41 -9.42 -7.03
N THR A 185 8.20 -8.49 -6.48
CA THR A 185 9.00 -8.70 -5.28
C THR A 185 8.12 -8.90 -4.06
N GLU A 186 7.14 -8.02 -3.84
CA GLU A 186 6.14 -8.14 -2.77
C GLU A 186 5.45 -9.51 -2.81
N SER A 187 4.92 -9.91 -3.97
CA SER A 187 4.24 -11.19 -4.12
C SER A 187 5.14 -12.38 -3.78
N THR A 188 6.41 -12.32 -4.17
CA THR A 188 7.40 -13.34 -3.81
C THR A 188 7.64 -13.38 -2.29
N LEU A 189 7.81 -12.22 -1.66
CA LEU A 189 8.08 -12.11 -0.23
C LEU A 189 6.87 -12.55 0.61
N SER A 190 5.67 -12.15 0.22
CA SER A 190 4.42 -12.60 0.83
C SER A 190 4.27 -14.12 0.69
N GLY A 191 4.60 -14.71 -0.47
CA GLY A 191 4.64 -16.16 -0.63
C GLY A 191 5.64 -16.88 0.29
N ILE A 192 6.82 -16.28 0.52
CA ILE A 192 7.80 -16.79 1.49
C ILE A 192 7.23 -16.72 2.91
N PHE A 193 6.61 -15.60 3.29
CA PHE A 193 5.98 -15.43 4.59
C PHE A 193 4.93 -16.51 4.85
N GLU A 194 3.98 -16.71 3.93
CA GLU A 194 2.95 -17.75 4.03
C GLU A 194 3.54 -19.16 4.19
N ALA A 195 4.64 -19.44 3.50
CA ALA A 195 5.35 -20.71 3.65
C ALA A 195 6.03 -20.88 5.02
N THR A 196 6.26 -19.79 5.77
CA THR A 196 6.80 -19.86 7.14
C THR A 196 5.74 -20.10 8.21
N LEU A 197 4.46 -20.00 7.86
CA LEU A 197 3.34 -20.18 8.80
C LEU A 197 2.81 -21.63 8.86
N ASN A 198 3.20 -22.47 7.90
CA ASN A 198 2.78 -23.88 7.76
C ASN A 198 3.88 -24.84 8.21
#